data_AF-A0A1M6RWY9-F1
#
_entry.id   AF-A0A1M6RWY9-F1
#
_cell.length_a   1.000
_cell.length_b   1.000
_cell.length_c   1.000
_cell.angle_alpha   90.00
_cell.angle_beta   90.00
_cell.angle_gamma   90.00
#
_symmetry.space_group_name_H-M   'P 1'
#
loop_
_entity.id
_entity.type
_entity.pdbx_description
1 polymer ?
#
loop_
_entity_poly.entity_id
_entity_poly.type
_entity_poly.pdbx_seq_one_letter_code
_entity_poly.pdbx_strand_id
1 'polypeptide(L)'
;MADNMIEIEAITQNVQDKVKQSFKFRTGKFVWRIRFTAPLDPATINNKNLYVTTINQIPLKTYIRYDTINQYIEIEPLEAYSQNESYILTITKDVKSKGGKNLKTPVILQFKMQD
;
A
#
# COMPACT_ATOMS: atom_id res chain seq x y z
N MET A 1 -3.72 17.05 -18.65
CA MET A 1 -3.06 15.78 -18.32
C MET A 1 -3.19 15.61 -16.82
N ALA A 2 -3.70 14.49 -16.32
CA ALA A 2 -3.78 14.28 -14.88
C ALA A 2 -2.34 14.18 -14.35
N ASP A 3 -1.94 15.14 -13.52
CA ASP A 3 -0.59 15.16 -12.98
C ASP A 3 -0.39 13.92 -12.10
N ASN A 4 0.64 13.13 -12.38
CA ASN A 4 0.95 11.95 -11.59
C ASN A 4 1.54 12.42 -10.25
N MET A 5 0.68 12.63 -9.27
CA MET A 5 1.07 13.13 -7.94
C MET A 5 2.03 12.20 -7.18
N ILE A 6 2.14 10.94 -7.64
CA ILE A 6 3.01 9.95 -7.07
C ILE A 6 3.91 9.42 -8.18
N GLU A 7 5.21 9.47 -7.94
CA GLU A 7 6.19 8.76 -8.73
C GLU A 7 6.40 7.37 -8.13
N ILE A 8 6.34 6.32 -8.96
CA ILE A 8 6.70 4.97 -8.52
C ILE A 8 8.18 4.76 -8.84
N GLU A 9 9.02 4.79 -7.82
CA GLU A 9 10.48 4.72 -7.97
C GLU A 9 10.96 3.26 -8.12
N ALA A 10 10.33 2.33 -7.39
CA ALA A 10 10.62 0.91 -7.48
C ALA A 10 9.43 0.07 -7.05
N ILE A 11 9.29 -1.13 -7.61
CA ILE A 11 8.23 -2.06 -7.21
C ILE A 11 8.67 -3.51 -7.44
N THR A 12 8.13 -4.44 -6.66
CA THR A 12 8.24 -5.88 -6.96
C THR A 12 7.76 -6.15 -8.39
N GLN A 13 8.63 -6.79 -9.18
CA GLN A 13 8.56 -6.89 -10.64
C GLN A 13 7.21 -7.42 -11.18
N ASN A 14 6.55 -8.30 -10.44
CA ASN A 14 5.26 -8.89 -10.83
C ASN A 14 4.04 -7.99 -10.56
N VAL A 15 4.22 -6.79 -9.99
CA VAL A 15 3.14 -5.88 -9.62
C VAL A 15 3.19 -4.56 -10.40
N GLN A 16 4.23 -4.29 -11.18
CA GLN A 16 4.46 -3.00 -11.85
C GLN A 16 3.24 -2.51 -12.66
N ASP A 17 2.68 -3.36 -13.52
CA ASP A 17 1.52 -3.02 -14.37
C ASP A 17 0.17 -3.03 -13.61
N LYS A 18 0.18 -3.24 -12.29
CA LYS A 18 -1.02 -3.32 -11.45
C LYS A 18 -1.26 -2.07 -10.62
N VAL A 19 -0.29 -1.15 -10.54
CA VAL A 19 -0.45 0.11 -9.82
C VAL A 19 -1.19 1.11 -10.71
N LYS A 20 -2.26 1.69 -10.17
CA LYS A 20 -3.09 2.69 -10.85
C LYS A 20 -3.33 3.87 -9.92
N GLN A 21 -3.25 5.08 -10.47
CA GLN A 21 -3.49 6.33 -9.76
C GLN A 21 -4.85 6.90 -10.16
N SER A 22 -5.61 7.44 -9.21
CA SER A 22 -6.96 7.99 -9.45
C SER A 22 -7.23 9.24 -8.61
N PHE A 23 -6.28 10.18 -8.62
CA PHE A 23 -6.36 11.40 -7.83
C PHE A 23 -7.32 12.42 -8.43
N LYS A 24 -8.12 13.06 -7.56
CA LYS A 24 -8.96 14.21 -7.91
C LYS A 24 -8.40 15.54 -7.41
N PHE A 25 -7.57 15.53 -6.36
CA PHE A 25 -7.07 16.72 -5.67
C PHE A 25 -5.66 16.49 -5.10
N ARG A 26 -4.86 17.56 -5.03
CA ARG A 26 -3.52 17.56 -4.41
C ARG A 26 -3.60 17.86 -2.92
N THR A 27 -3.62 16.82 -2.08
CA THR A 27 -3.72 16.99 -0.61
C THR A 27 -2.60 16.29 0.17
N GLY A 28 -1.78 15.46 -0.47
CA GLY A 28 -0.84 14.55 0.21
C GLY A 28 -1.52 13.47 1.07
N LYS A 29 -2.85 13.51 1.21
CA LYS A 29 -3.65 12.56 1.98
C LYS A 29 -4.42 11.67 1.03
N PHE A 30 -3.91 10.47 0.80
CA PHE A 30 -4.56 9.46 -0.01
C PHE A 30 -4.46 8.07 0.63
N VAL A 31 -5.29 7.15 0.14
CA VAL A 31 -5.41 5.80 0.67
C VAL A 31 -4.82 4.83 -0.36
N TRP A 32 -3.96 3.93 0.10
CA TRP A 32 -3.58 2.76 -0.69
C TRP A 32 -4.70 1.73 -0.63
N ARG A 33 -5.34 1.49 -1.77
CA ARG A 33 -6.30 0.39 -1.94
C ARG A 33 -5.64 -0.79 -2.62
N ILE A 34 -5.55 -1.91 -1.91
CA ILE A 34 -4.87 -3.11 -2.39
C ILE A 34 -5.91 -4.22 -2.55
N ARG A 35 -6.10 -4.72 -3.77
CA ARG A 35 -7.02 -5.81 -4.06
C ARG A 35 -6.28 -7.13 -4.21
N PHE A 36 -6.81 -8.17 -3.58
CA PHE A 36 -6.30 -9.53 -3.70
C PHE A 36 -7.23 -10.38 -4.56
N THR A 37 -6.68 -11.41 -5.19
CA THR A 37 -7.44 -12.34 -6.05
C THR A 37 -8.19 -13.41 -5.27
N ALA A 38 -7.95 -13.51 -3.96
CA ALA A 38 -8.61 -14.46 -3.07
C ALA A 38 -9.00 -13.76 -1.75
N PRO A 39 -10.04 -14.25 -1.05
CA PRO A 39 -10.38 -13.78 0.29
C PRO A 39 -9.22 -13.98 1.27
N LEU A 40 -8.98 -12.99 2.12
CA LEU A 40 -7.91 -13.00 3.11
C LEU A 40 -8.40 -13.38 4.50
N ASP A 41 -7.49 -13.92 5.30
CA ASP A 41 -7.67 -14.09 6.74
C ASP A 41 -7.51 -12.73 7.45
N PRO A 42 -8.60 -12.16 8.00
CA PRO A 42 -8.57 -10.85 8.66
C PRO A 42 -7.56 -10.77 9.81
N ALA A 43 -7.25 -11.88 10.50
CA ALA A 43 -6.29 -11.89 11.61
C ALA A 43 -4.86 -11.53 11.15
N THR A 44 -4.56 -11.75 9.87
CA THR A 44 -3.26 -11.42 9.27
C THR A 44 -3.21 -10.01 8.68
N ILE A 45 -4.33 -9.26 8.71
CA ILE A 45 -4.41 -7.91 8.15
C ILE A 45 -4.19 -6.90 9.27
N ASN A 46 -2.94 -6.53 9.48
CA ASN A 46 -2.51 -5.66 10.56
C ASN A 46 -1.17 -4.96 10.21
N ASN A 47 -0.76 -4.04 11.09
CA ASN A 47 0.37 -3.15 10.89
C ASN A 47 1.74 -3.84 10.92
N LYS A 48 1.80 -5.12 11.31
CA LYS A 48 3.03 -5.93 11.21
C LYS A 48 3.21 -6.49 9.79
N ASN A 49 2.10 -6.78 9.12
CA ASN A 49 2.12 -7.42 7.80
C ASN A 49 1.90 -6.43 6.65
N LEU A 50 1.24 -5.30 6.91
CA LEU A 50 1.04 -4.23 5.94
C LEU A 50 1.39 -2.91 6.59
N TYR A 51 2.37 -2.20 6.05
CA TYR A 51 2.83 -0.94 6.64
C TYR A 51 3.50 -0.05 5.61
N VAL A 52 3.62 1.22 5.96
CA VAL A 52 4.35 2.22 5.19
C VAL A 52 5.46 2.77 6.07
N THR A 53 6.67 2.90 5.51
CA THR A 53 7.81 3.56 6.16
C THR A 53 8.36 4.68 5.28
N THR A 54 9.14 5.58 5.86
CA THR A 54 10.08 6.40 5.10
C THR A 54 11.21 5.52 4.53
N ILE A 55 12.05 6.09 3.65
CA ILE A 55 13.26 5.41 3.15
C ILE A 55 14.24 5.01 4.28
N ASN A 56 14.23 5.77 5.38
CA ASN A 56 15.02 5.51 6.59
C ASN A 56 14.37 4.46 7.52
N GLN A 57 13.35 3.73 7.03
CA GLN A 57 12.63 2.68 7.76
C GLN A 57 11.88 3.17 9.00
N ILE A 58 11.56 4.46 9.08
CA ILE A 58 10.71 4.99 10.15
C ILE A 58 9.24 4.69 9.79
N PRO A 59 8.48 3.95 10.62
CA PRO A 59 7.11 3.57 10.31
C PRO A 59 6.16 4.76 10.42
N LEU A 60 5.25 4.88 9.46
CA LEU A 60 4.13 5.82 9.51
C LEU A 60 2.97 5.21 10.30
N LYS A 61 2.28 6.04 11.07
CA LYS A 61 1.02 5.64 11.69
C LYS A 61 -0.04 5.53 10.61
N THR A 62 -0.69 4.37 10.55
CA THR A 62 -1.71 4.05 9.54
C THR A 62 -2.92 3.41 10.19
N TYR A 63 -4.08 3.68 9.60
CA TYR A 63 -5.31 2.94 9.84
C TYR A 63 -5.53 1.93 8.72
N ILE A 64 -5.70 0.66 9.08
CA ILE A 64 -5.83 -0.45 8.13
C ILE A 64 -7.23 -1.02 8.24
N ARG A 65 -7.94 -1.09 7.11
CA ARG A 65 -9.27 -1.67 7.01
C ARG A 65 -9.27 -2.78 5.97
N TYR A 66 -9.92 -3.90 6.27
CA TYR A 66 -10.18 -4.93 5.28
C TYR A 66 -11.66 -5.00 4.95
N ASP A 67 -12.01 -4.71 3.70
CA ASP A 67 -13.35 -4.95 3.17
C ASP A 67 -13.42 -6.40 2.69
N THR A 68 -14.06 -7.26 3.49
CA THR A 68 -14.19 -8.69 3.18
C THR A 68 -15.17 -8.97 2.04
N ILE A 69 -16.11 -8.06 1.77
CA ILE A 69 -17.13 -8.19 0.72
C ILE A 69 -16.50 -7.85 -0.63
N ASN A 70 -15.83 -6.70 -0.70
CA ASN A 70 -15.20 -6.20 -1.92
C ASN A 70 -13.75 -6.69 -2.11
N GLN A 71 -13.19 -7.39 -1.12
CA GLN A 71 -11.88 -8.06 -1.13
C GLN A 71 -10.70 -7.12 -1.39
N TYR A 72 -10.73 -5.95 -0.74
CA TYR A 72 -9.60 -5.03 -0.76
C TYR A 72 -9.25 -4.54 0.65
N ILE A 73 -7.98 -4.19 0.83
CA ILE A 73 -7.46 -3.53 2.01
C ILE A 73 -7.30 -2.06 1.70
N GLU A 74 -7.64 -1.21 2.66
CA GLU A 74 -7.32 0.21 2.66
C GLU A 74 -6.27 0.47 3.73
N ILE A 75 -5.19 1.15 3.34
CA ILE A 75 -4.16 1.66 4.25
C ILE A 75 -4.21 3.18 4.15
N GLU A 76 -4.74 3.81 5.19
CA GLU A 76 -4.88 5.25 5.32
C GLU A 76 -3.80 5.78 6.26
N PRO A 77 -2.90 6.67 5.83
CA PRO A 77 -1.96 7.31 6.74
C PRO A 77 -2.71 8.30 7.66
N LEU A 78 -2.34 8.34 8.94
CA LEU A 78 -2.96 9.27 9.89
C LEU A 78 -2.53 10.72 9.66
N GLU A 79 -1.40 10.92 8.99
CA GLU A 79 -0.83 12.20 8.62
C GLU A 79 -0.61 12.22 7.09
N ALA A 80 -0.62 13.40 6.49
CA ALA A 80 -0.35 13.52 5.06
C ALA A 80 1.11 13.13 4.75
N TYR A 81 1.35 12.55 3.57
CA TYR A 81 2.70 12.36 3.08
C TYR A 81 3.35 13.71 2.79
N SER A 82 4.61 13.88 3.18
CA SER A 82 5.39 15.07 2.88
C SER A 82 5.69 15.14 1.38
N GLN A 83 5.68 16.35 0.84
CA GLN A 83 6.10 16.62 -0.54
C GLN A 83 7.58 16.29 -0.72
N ASN A 84 7.94 15.81 -1.93
CA ASN A 84 9.30 15.45 -2.31
C ASN A 84 9.98 14.38 -1.43
N GLU A 85 9.22 13.65 -0.61
CA GLU A 85 9.70 12.56 0.23
C GLU A 85 9.33 11.19 -0.37
N SER A 86 10.26 10.23 -0.25
CA SER A 86 10.08 8.85 -0.68
C SER A 86 9.68 7.94 0.47
N TYR A 87 8.74 7.05 0.20
CA TYR A 87 8.17 6.09 1.14
C TYR A 87 8.20 4.69 0.56
N ILE A 88 8.07 3.71 1.44
CA ILE A 88 8.01 2.29 1.09
C ILE A 88 6.73 1.71 1.67
N LEU A 89 5.79 1.31 0.82
CA LEU A 89 4.69 0.44 1.18
C LEU A 89 5.16 -1.02 1.12
N THR A 90 5.00 -1.75 2.23
CA THR A 90 5.35 -3.16 2.35
C THR A 90 4.12 -3.99 2.68
N ILE A 91 3.95 -5.08 1.94
CA ILE A 91 3.03 -6.18 2.22
C ILE A 91 3.87 -7.44 2.36
N THR A 92 3.95 -7.98 3.57
CA THR A 92 4.81 -9.13 3.86
C THR A 92 4.19 -10.43 3.34
N LYS A 93 4.99 -11.49 3.28
CA LYS A 93 4.52 -12.83 2.95
C LYS A 93 3.55 -13.42 3.98
N ASP A 94 3.44 -12.82 5.17
CA ASP A 94 2.64 -13.35 6.28
C ASP A 94 1.17 -12.94 6.19
N VAL A 95 0.79 -12.14 5.19
CA VAL A 95 -0.60 -12.01 4.75
C VAL A 95 -1.09 -13.36 4.22
N LYS A 96 -2.19 -13.86 4.79
CA LYS A 96 -2.75 -15.16 4.45
C LYS A 96 -4.10 -15.03 3.76
N SER A 97 -4.33 -15.90 2.79
CA SER A 97 -5.69 -16.21 2.32
C SER A 97 -6.51 -16.91 3.41
N LYS A 98 -7.84 -16.88 3.33
CA LYS A 98 -8.73 -17.67 4.22
C LYS A 98 -8.43 -19.18 4.18
N GLY A 99 -7.88 -19.67 3.06
CA GLY A 99 -7.43 -21.06 2.92
C GLY A 99 -6.04 -21.35 3.51
N GLY A 100 -5.44 -20.40 4.24
CA GLY A 100 -4.16 -20.57 4.95
C GLY A 100 -2.91 -20.40 4.08
N LYS A 101 -3.04 -20.11 2.78
CA LYS A 101 -1.88 -19.87 1.90
C LYS A 101 -1.36 -18.45 2.04
N ASN A 102 -0.06 -18.32 2.21
CA ASN A 102 0.70 -17.08 2.22
C ASN A 102 0.92 -16.51 0.80
N LEU A 103 1.32 -15.24 0.70
CA LEU A 103 1.87 -14.71 -0.54
C LEU A 103 3.20 -15.41 -0.89
N LYS A 104 3.44 -15.61 -2.20
CA LYS A 104 4.68 -16.24 -2.70
C LYS A 104 5.90 -15.35 -2.47
N THR A 105 5.74 -14.06 -2.70
CA THR A 105 6.75 -13.03 -2.50
C THR A 105 6.11 -11.84 -1.79
N PRO A 106 6.87 -11.09 -0.97
CA PRO A 106 6.37 -9.83 -0.45
C PRO A 106 6.13 -8.86 -1.62
N VAL A 107 5.20 -7.92 -1.42
CA VAL A 107 5.01 -6.78 -2.32
C VAL A 107 5.63 -5.57 -1.65
N ILE A 108 6.59 -4.97 -2.34
CA ILE A 108 7.30 -3.77 -1.90
C ILE A 108 7.12 -2.74 -3.00
N LEU A 109 6.66 -1.55 -2.62
CA LEU A 109 6.43 -0.42 -3.51
C LEU A 109 7.12 0.81 -2.91
N GLN A 110 8.16 1.29 -3.58
CA GLN A 110 8.77 2.58 -3.29
C GLN A 110 8.10 3.64 -4.15
N PHE A 111 7.66 4.72 -3.51
CA PHE A 111 6.97 5.81 -4.16
C PHE A 111 7.37 7.15 -3.56
N LYS A 112 7.34 8.20 -4.39
CA LYS A 112 7.67 9.57 -4.00
C LYS A 112 6.51 10.51 -4.28
N MET A 113 6.29 11.44 -3.37
CA MET A 113 5.32 12.52 -3.59
C MET A 113 5.91 13.58 -4.52
N GLN A 114 5.21 13.87 -5.62
CA GLN A 114 5.54 14.98 -6.52
C GLN A 114 4.70 16.22 -6.17
N ASP A 115 5.26 17.40 -6.45
CA ASP A 115 4.61 18.71 -6.25
C ASP A 115 3.52 19.02 -7.27
#